data_AF-A0A432L747-F1
#
_entry.id   AF-A0A432L747-F1
#
_cell.length_a   1.000
_cell.length_b   1.000
_cell.length_c   1.000
_cell.angle_alpha   90.00
_cell.angle_beta   90.00
_cell.angle_gamma   90.00
#
_symmetry.space_group_name_H-M   'P 1'
#
loop_
_entity.id
_entity.type
_entity.pdbx_description
1 polymer ?
#
loop_
_entity_poly.entity_id
_entity_poly.type
_entity_poly.pdbx_seq_one_letter_code
_entity_poly.pdbx_strand_id
1 'polypeptide(L)'
;MEAIVGVLLRTLGLFYPLLLGAILAFVYALLKRSWVWMLISALLLYPDAWYFSGYPPFPWVKWVPFMQVILALRFYLNRNKTLKSNL
;
A
#
# COMPACT_ATOMS: atom_id res chain seq x y z
N MET A 1 -20.45 5.00 -5.62
CA MET A 1 -19.23 5.67 -5.12
C MET A 1 -17.97 5.17 -5.85
N GLU A 2 -17.87 3.87 -6.13
CA GLU A 2 -16.73 3.25 -6.84
C GLU A 2 -16.50 3.76 -8.26
N ALA A 3 -17.58 4.03 -9.00
CA ALA A 3 -17.50 4.58 -10.35
C ALA A 3 -16.88 5.99 -10.38
N ILE A 4 -17.08 6.81 -9.34
CA ILE A 4 -16.61 8.20 -9.32
C ILE A 4 -15.10 8.24 -9.11
N VAL A 5 -14.58 7.45 -8.16
CA VAL A 5 -13.14 7.38 -7.87
C VAL A 5 -12.37 6.82 -9.07
N GLY A 6 -12.90 5.77 -9.69
CA GLY A 6 -12.29 5.17 -10.88
C GLY A 6 -12.34 6.05 -12.13
N VAL A 7 -13.44 6.78 -12.33
CA VAL A 7 -13.55 7.74 -13.43
C VAL A 7 -12.63 8.94 -13.19
N LEU A 8 -12.53 9.45 -11.95
CA LEU A 8 -11.69 10.59 -11.60
C LEU A 8 -10.18 10.27 -11.77
N LEU A 9 -9.73 9.10 -11.31
CA LEU A 9 -8.35 8.62 -11.49
C LEU A 9 -7.98 8.45 -12.97
N ARG A 10 -8.91 7.95 -13.78
CA ARG A 10 -8.72 7.80 -15.23
C ARG A 10 -8.74 9.15 -15.95
N THR A 11 -9.62 10.06 -15.54
CA THR A 11 -9.82 11.38 -16.19
C THR A 11 -8.67 12.33 -15.88
N LEU A 12 -8.14 12.32 -14.66
CA LEU A 12 -6.99 13.16 -14.29
C LEU A 12 -5.63 12.54 -14.65
N GLY A 13 -5.59 11.30 -15.18
CA GLY A 13 -4.34 10.60 -15.46
C GLY A 13 -3.48 10.32 -14.23
N LEU A 14 -4.04 10.51 -13.02
CA LEU A 14 -3.33 10.40 -11.73
C LEU A 14 -3.06 8.95 -11.33
N PHE A 15 -3.66 8.00 -12.02
CA PHE A 15 -3.51 6.57 -11.76
C PHE A 15 -2.05 6.09 -11.81
N TYR A 16 -1.37 6.30 -12.93
CA TYR A 16 0.03 5.89 -13.10
C TYR A 16 0.99 6.60 -12.12
N PRO A 17 0.87 7.92 -11.92
CA PRO A 17 1.65 8.64 -10.92
C PRO A 17 1.42 8.15 -9.49
N LEU A 18 0.17 7.89 -9.09
CA LEU A 18 -0.13 7.35 -7.75
C LEU A 18 0.46 5.96 -7.58
N LEU A 19 0.27 5.08 -8.57
CA LEU A 19 0.80 3.72 -8.54
C LEU A 19 2.33 3.72 -8.44
N LEU A 20 3.02 4.52 -9.26
CA LEU A 20 4.47 4.68 -9.20
C LEU A 20 4.90 5.25 -7.83
N GLY A 21 4.20 6.26 -7.33
CA GLY A 21 4.45 6.84 -6.01
C GLY A 21 4.27 5.83 -4.89
N ALA A 22 3.23 4.99 -4.95
CA ALA A 22 2.96 3.94 -3.98
C ALA A 22 4.05 2.86 -3.99
N ILE A 23 4.50 2.44 -5.18
CA ILE A 23 5.60 1.46 -5.35
C ILE A 23 6.91 2.03 -4.80
N LEU A 24 7.27 3.26 -5.18
CA LEU A 24 8.48 3.91 -4.69
C LEU A 24 8.43 4.12 -3.17
N ALA A 25 7.28 4.53 -2.63
CA ALA A 25 7.07 4.65 -1.19
C ALA A 25 7.20 3.30 -0.49
N PHE A 26 6.72 2.21 -1.09
CA PHE A 26 6.84 0.86 -0.55
C PHE A 26 8.31 0.40 -0.50
N VAL A 27 9.04 0.58 -1.60
CA VAL A 27 10.47 0.25 -1.70
C VAL A 27 11.28 1.06 -0.69
N TYR A 28 11.00 2.37 -0.59
CA TYR A 28 11.61 3.24 0.40
C TYR A 28 11.30 2.78 1.84
N ALA A 29 10.05 2.38 2.11
CA ALA A 29 9.64 1.88 3.41
C ALA A 29 10.34 0.55 3.79
N LEU A 30 10.56 -0.34 2.82
CA LEU A 30 11.34 -1.57 2.99
C LEU A 30 12.80 -1.27 3.32
N LEU A 31 13.44 -0.36 2.58
CA LEU A 31 14.83 0.05 2.81
C LEU A 31 15.01 0.67 4.20
N LYS A 32 14.10 1.56 4.61
CA LYS A 32 14.14 2.19 5.95
C LYS A 32 13.60 1.29 7.07
N ARG A 33 13.10 0.09 6.75
CA ARG A 33 12.40 -0.81 7.69
C ARG A 33 11.35 -0.07 8.54
N SER A 34 10.68 0.92 7.97
CA SER A 34 9.76 1.78 8.70
C SER A 34 8.32 1.34 8.47
N TRP A 35 7.72 0.82 9.55
CA TRP A 35 6.33 0.36 9.57
C TRP A 35 5.33 1.47 9.21
N VAL A 36 5.63 2.72 9.60
CA VAL A 36 4.77 3.89 9.29
C VAL A 36 4.73 4.15 7.79
N TRP A 37 5.89 4.13 7.12
CA TRP A 37 5.96 4.35 5.67
C TRP A 37 5.33 3.20 4.87
N MET A 38 5.33 1.97 5.41
CA MET A 38 4.63 0.84 4.81
C MET A 38 3.10 1.03 4.87
N LEU A 39 2.58 1.54 5.98
CA LEU A 39 1.15 1.85 6.10
C LEU A 39 0.72 2.98 5.15
N ILE A 40 1.56 4.02 5.03
CA ILE A 40 1.30 5.13 4.09
C ILE A 40 1.27 4.63 2.65
N SER A 41 2.21 3.76 2.27
CA SER A 41 2.22 3.14 0.94
C SER A 41 0.97 2.29 0.70
N ALA A 42 0.53 1.50 1.69
CA ALA A 42 -0.66 0.67 1.58
C ALA A 42 -1.93 1.51 1.40
N LEU A 43 -2.02 2.63 2.10
CA LEU A 43 -3.13 3.57 1.99
C LEU A 43 -3.15 4.26 0.62
N LEU A 44 -1.98 4.65 0.09
CA LEU A 44 -1.86 5.19 -1.27
C LEU A 44 -2.27 4.16 -2.34
N LEU A 45 -1.93 2.89 -2.14
CA LEU A 45 -2.21 1.81 -3.08
C LEU A 45 -3.68 1.35 -3.04
N TYR A 46 -4.41 1.65 -1.97
CA TYR A 46 -5.80 1.22 -1.78
C TYR A 46 -6.74 1.65 -2.93
N PRO A 47 -6.80 2.93 -3.36
CA PRO A 47 -7.63 3.33 -4.50
C PRO A 47 -7.23 2.63 -5.81
N ASP A 48 -5.94 2.44 -6.06
CA ASP A 48 -5.46 1.74 -7.26
C ASP A 48 -5.85 0.25 -7.24
N ALA A 49 -5.70 -0.39 -6.09
CA ALA A 49 -6.04 -1.80 -5.91
C ALA A 49 -7.54 -2.04 -6.02
N TRP A 50 -8.36 -1.11 -5.50
CA TRP A 50 -9.80 -1.14 -5.66
C TRP A 50 -10.21 -1.00 -7.13
N TYR A 51 -9.62 -0.02 -7.83
CA TYR A 51 -9.88 0.20 -9.26
C TYR A 51 -9.53 -1.02 -10.11
N PHE A 52 -8.35 -1.62 -9.89
CA PHE A 52 -7.95 -2.85 -10.58
C PHE A 52 -8.82 -4.07 -10.22
N SER A 53 -9.33 -4.15 -8.99
CA SER A 53 -10.19 -5.25 -8.59
C SER A 53 -11.54 -5.29 -9.32
N GLY A 54 -11.97 -4.15 -9.86
CA GLY A 54 -13.14 -4.06 -10.74
C GLY A 54 -12.92 -4.60 -12.15
N TYR A 55 -11.67 -4.91 -12.54
CA TYR A 55 -11.36 -5.54 -13.81
C TYR A 55 -11.51 -7.07 -13.71
N PRO A 56 -12.26 -7.71 -14.62
CA PRO A 56 -12.60 -9.14 -14.56
C PRO A 56 -11.41 -10.12 -14.46
N PRO A 57 -10.22 -9.88 -15.05
CA PRO A 57 -9.11 -10.82 -14.92
C PRO A 57 -8.37 -10.79 -13.58
N PHE A 58 -8.53 -9.75 -12.74
CA PHE A 58 -7.68 -9.56 -11.56
C PHE A 58 -8.42 -9.15 -10.26
N PRO A 59 -9.49 -9.86 -9.85
CA PRO A 59 -10.24 -9.53 -8.61
C PRO A 59 -9.41 -9.71 -7.33
N TRP A 60 -8.26 -10.39 -7.40
CA TRP A 60 -7.36 -10.61 -6.29
C TRP A 60 -6.52 -9.38 -5.91
N VAL A 61 -6.44 -8.36 -6.78
CA VAL A 61 -5.58 -7.17 -6.57
C VAL A 61 -6.01 -6.37 -5.33
N LYS A 62 -7.28 -6.46 -4.91
CA LYS A 62 -7.77 -5.88 -3.65
C LYS A 62 -7.01 -6.35 -2.40
N TRP A 63 -6.32 -7.48 -2.47
CA TRP A 63 -5.54 -8.05 -1.36
C TRP A 63 -4.09 -7.53 -1.30
N VAL A 64 -3.61 -6.84 -2.33
CA VAL A 64 -2.22 -6.32 -2.37
C VAL A 64 -1.94 -5.33 -1.23
N PRO A 65 -2.82 -4.34 -0.92
CA PRO A 65 -2.62 -3.45 0.22
C PRO A 65 -2.60 -4.22 1.56
N PHE A 66 -3.41 -5.28 1.69
CA PHE A 66 -3.44 -6.11 2.91
C PHE A 66 -2.09 -6.78 3.19
N MET A 67 -1.38 -7.25 2.15
CA MET A 67 -0.04 -7.81 2.30
C MET A 67 0.94 -6.78 2.88
N GLN A 68 0.85 -5.53 2.44
CA GLN A 68 1.69 -4.45 2.97
C GLN A 68 1.40 -4.15 4.44
N VAL A 69 0.13 -4.22 4.87
CA VAL A 69 -0.26 -4.07 6.28
C VAL A 69 0.29 -5.20 7.14
N ILE A 70 0.21 -6.46 6.67
CA ILE A 70 0.77 -7.62 7.40
C ILE A 70 2.29 -7.47 7.56
N LEU A 71 2.99 -7.04 6.51
CA LEU A 71 4.43 -6.73 6.57
C LEU A 71 4.72 -5.60 7.57
N ALA A 72 3.97 -4.50 7.52
CA ALA A 72 4.10 -3.39 8.46
C ALA A 72 3.94 -3.84 9.91
N LEU A 73 2.96 -4.71 10.19
CA LEU A 73 2.72 -5.28 11.50
C LEU A 73 3.90 -6.15 11.97
N ARG A 74 4.45 -6.98 11.08
CA ARG A 74 5.63 -7.80 11.39
C ARG A 74 6.84 -6.91 11.74
N PHE A 75 7.08 -5.84 10.99
CA PHE A 75 8.16 -4.88 11.28
C PHE A 75 7.94 -4.15 12.60
N TYR A 76 6.71 -3.73 12.90
CA TYR A 76 6.35 -3.10 14.17
C TYR A 76 6.66 -4.01 15.37
N LEU A 77 6.20 -5.28 15.32
CA LEU A 77 6.44 -6.25 16.38
C LEU A 77 7.94 -6.57 16.56
N ASN A 78 8.70 -6.68 15.47
CA ASN A 78 10.13 -6.99 15.54
C ASN A 78 10.96 -5.83 16.12
N ARG A 79 10.57 -4.58 15.84
CA ARG A 79 11.17 -3.38 16.45
C ARG A 79 10.96 -3.36 17.96
N ASN A 80 9.76 -3.68 18.43
CA ASN A 80 9.45 -3.72 19.86
C ASN A 80 10.16 -4.86 20.60
N LYS A 81 10.36 -6.02 19.96
CA LYS A 81 11.18 -7.10 20.54
C LYS A 81 12.65 -6.70 20.74
N THR A 82 13.20 -5.94 19.78
CA THR A 82 14.58 -5.43 19.87
C THR A 82 14.72 -4.41 21.01
N LEU A 83 13.73 -3.53 21.19
CA LEU A 83 13.71 -2.57 22.30
C LEU A 83 13.55 -3.23 23.67
N LYS A 84 12.71 -4.27 23.77
CA LYS A 84 12.46 -4.99 25.03
C LYS A 84 13.61 -5.92 25.45
N SER A 85 14.50 -6.28 24.52
CA SER A 85 15.69 -7.10 24.81
C SER A 85 16.89 -6.31 25.33
N ASN A 86 16.86 -4.96 25.22
CA ASN A 86 17.93 -4.07 25.68
C ASN A 86 17.56 -3.32 26.97
N LEU A 87 16.51 -3.77 27.65
CA LEU A 87 16.03 -3.34 28.97
C LEU A 87 16.16 -4.52 29.93
#